data_AF-A0A969XKY3-F1
#
_entry.id   AF-A0A969XKY3-F1
#
_cell.length_a   1.000
_cell.length_b   1.000
_cell.length_c   1.000
_cell.angle_alpha   90.00
_cell.angle_beta   90.00
_cell.angle_gamma   90.00
#
_symmetry.space_group_name_H-M   'P 1'
#
loop_
_entity.id
_entity.type
_entity.pdbx_description
1 polymer ?
#
loop_
_entity_poly.entity_id
_entity_poly.type
_entity_poly.pdbx_seq_one_letter_code
_entity_poly.pdbx_strand_id
1 'polypeptide(L)'
;MGHIPETRSRGSTRRRRVARILLVVALALLGLCALGAVAAALSNRTLPPPPETLDRLSPVDKAGLRETLHLKETLGDAVWPGWGAADIPVILWNSEYEFLVGLDVAPGWEPVPGDAFQERPYLRRPADDPQNFGVAVGDTHAGSLATHWEMDAYLREMFGEMIPDPLEAVVPWRLIMQSTEVHISGVLHETFHAYQATVAPERLADAERAYALGDRYWVADEAMREGWGAEIDLLARALAAETAEEAGDLARQFLAARSERREAAGLDADLVDYERLLEWEEGLAKYVELAIWREAYDAEDYVPVLATAEDPQFGGYHGWPRRWSQEVDQMRRQAGREGDTRFYYTGMAQANLLDRLAPGWKDRALDDGVYLEDLLASAAG
;
A
#
# COMPACT_ATOMS: atom_id res chain seq x y z
N MET A 1 48.81 -40.01 -57.33
CA MET A 1 48.89 -38.61 -56.85
C MET A 1 47.50 -38.22 -56.38
N GLY A 2 47.38 -37.89 -55.08
CA GLY A 2 46.13 -37.94 -54.33
C GLY A 2 45.10 -36.89 -54.74
N HIS A 3 43.85 -37.33 -54.85
CA HIS A 3 42.67 -36.50 -54.96
C HIS A 3 42.39 -35.90 -53.57
N ILE A 4 42.56 -34.59 -53.42
CA ILE A 4 42.14 -33.85 -52.23
C ILE A 4 40.61 -33.70 -52.30
N PRO A 5 39.82 -34.18 -51.32
CA PRO A 5 38.39 -33.91 -51.29
C PRO A 5 38.13 -32.49 -50.78
N GLU A 6 37.41 -31.69 -51.56
CA GLU A 6 36.81 -30.42 -51.11
C GLU A 6 35.95 -30.67 -49.87
N THR A 7 36.33 -30.08 -48.74
CA THR A 7 35.50 -29.98 -47.53
C THR A 7 34.39 -28.94 -47.75
N ARG A 8 33.40 -29.25 -48.59
CA ARG A 8 32.19 -28.44 -48.72
C ARG A 8 31.36 -28.46 -47.42
N SER A 9 31.41 -27.34 -46.70
CA SER A 9 30.22 -26.62 -46.24
C SER A 9 29.26 -27.32 -45.24
N ARG A 10 29.74 -28.13 -44.29
CA ARG A 10 28.90 -28.56 -43.13
C ARG A 10 28.59 -27.42 -42.15
N GLY A 11 29.43 -26.38 -42.10
CA GLY A 11 29.21 -25.20 -41.25
C GLY A 11 28.09 -24.26 -41.71
N SER A 12 27.82 -24.18 -43.02
CA SER A 12 26.83 -23.22 -43.57
C SER A 12 25.38 -23.70 -43.39
N THR A 13 25.12 -25.00 -43.46
CA THR A 13 23.78 -25.59 -43.32
C THR A 13 23.29 -25.58 -41.88
N ARG A 14 24.18 -25.82 -40.90
CA ARG A 14 23.87 -25.66 -39.47
C ARG A 14 23.61 -24.21 -39.10
N ARG A 15 24.42 -23.26 -39.59
CA ARG A 15 24.19 -21.81 -39.40
C ARG A 15 22.85 -21.35 -39.99
N ARG A 16 22.48 -21.82 -41.19
CA ARG A 16 21.18 -21.51 -41.82
C ARG A 16 19.99 -22.08 -41.05
N ARG A 17 20.10 -23.28 -40.46
CA ARG A 17 19.04 -23.85 -39.60
C ARG A 17 18.86 -23.07 -38.32
N VAL A 18 19.96 -22.73 -37.63
CA VAL A 18 19.92 -21.90 -36.41
C VAL A 18 19.32 -20.52 -36.72
N ALA A 19 19.73 -19.86 -37.81
CA ALA A 19 19.18 -18.57 -38.21
C ALA A 19 17.67 -18.64 -38.49
N ARG A 20 17.17 -19.73 -39.10
CA ARG A 20 15.73 -19.92 -39.31
C ARG A 20 14.96 -20.13 -38.00
N ILE A 21 15.52 -20.89 -37.06
CA ILE A 21 14.90 -21.09 -35.75
C ILE A 21 14.83 -19.75 -35.01
N LEU A 22 15.94 -19.00 -34.98
CA LEU A 22 15.96 -17.66 -34.35
C LEU A 22 14.96 -16.70 -35.01
N LEU A 23 14.82 -16.73 -36.33
CA LEU A 23 13.83 -15.93 -37.04
C LEU A 23 12.40 -16.34 -36.68
N VAL A 24 12.10 -17.64 -36.62
CA VAL A 24 10.76 -18.13 -36.23
C VAL A 24 10.45 -17.73 -34.79
N VAL A 25 11.41 -17.86 -33.87
CA VAL A 25 11.26 -17.41 -32.48
C VAL A 25 11.03 -15.90 -32.42
N ALA A 26 11.82 -15.10 -33.15
CA ALA A 26 11.64 -13.65 -33.20
C ALA A 26 10.27 -13.25 -33.76
N LEU A 27 9.81 -13.89 -34.84
CA LEU A 27 8.49 -13.63 -35.42
C LEU A 27 7.35 -14.07 -34.48
N ALA A 28 7.51 -15.19 -33.76
CA ALA A 28 6.54 -15.63 -32.76
C ALA A 28 6.46 -14.65 -31.59
N LEU A 29 7.60 -14.16 -31.08
CA LEU A 29 7.65 -13.14 -30.03
C LEU A 29 7.02 -11.82 -30.50
N LEU A 30 7.33 -11.36 -31.72
CA LEU A 30 6.70 -10.18 -32.30
C LEU A 30 5.19 -10.35 -32.45
N GLY A 31 4.72 -11.53 -32.87
CA GLY A 31 3.30 -11.87 -32.93
C GLY A 31 2.63 -11.84 -31.56
N LEU A 32 3.29 -12.39 -30.53
CA LEU A 32 2.83 -12.35 -29.14
C LEU A 32 2.76 -10.91 -28.61
N CYS A 33 3.78 -10.08 -28.87
CA CYS A 33 3.78 -8.68 -28.49
C CYS A 33 2.65 -7.91 -29.20
N ALA A 34 2.42 -8.15 -30.49
CA ALA A 34 1.34 -7.52 -31.23
C ALA A 34 -0.05 -7.93 -30.71
N LEU A 35 -0.24 -9.23 -30.40
CA LEU A 35 -1.46 -9.72 -29.76
C LEU A 35 -1.66 -9.09 -28.37
N GLY A 36 -0.60 -8.99 -27.58
CA GLY A 36 -0.62 -8.32 -26.27
C GLY A 36 -0.99 -6.83 -26.39
N ALA A 37 -0.42 -6.14 -27.37
CA ALA A 37 -0.73 -4.73 -27.65
C ALA A 37 -2.19 -4.53 -28.06
N VAL A 38 -2.74 -5.40 -28.92
CA VAL A 38 -4.17 -5.37 -29.29
C VAL A 38 -5.05 -5.66 -28.09
N ALA A 39 -4.70 -6.65 -27.27
CA ALA A 39 -5.44 -6.98 -26.06
C ALA A 39 -5.44 -5.82 -25.05
N ALA A 40 -4.28 -5.19 -24.83
CA ALA A 40 -4.15 -4.00 -24.00
C ALA A 40 -4.98 -2.83 -24.54
N ALA A 41 -4.87 -2.52 -25.83
CA ALA A 41 -5.65 -1.46 -26.46
C ALA A 41 -7.17 -1.70 -26.34
N LEU A 42 -7.64 -2.94 -26.54
CA LEU A 42 -9.05 -3.29 -26.34
C LEU A 42 -9.47 -3.17 -24.88
N SER A 43 -8.62 -3.63 -23.96
CA SER A 43 -8.84 -3.51 -22.52
C SER A 43 -8.94 -2.03 -22.09
N ASN A 44 -8.09 -1.17 -22.65
CA ASN A 44 -8.03 0.25 -22.32
C ASN A 44 -9.30 1.02 -22.70
N ARG A 45 -10.09 0.51 -23.66
CA ARG A 45 -11.40 1.10 -24.04
C ARG A 45 -12.47 0.92 -22.96
N THR A 46 -12.19 0.11 -21.95
CA THR A 46 -13.10 -0.22 -20.86
C THR A 46 -12.54 0.23 -19.51
N LEU A 47 -11.58 1.15 -19.51
CA LEU A 47 -11.21 1.87 -18.29
C LEU A 47 -12.32 2.84 -17.92
N PRO A 48 -12.48 3.17 -16.63
CA PRO A 48 -13.41 4.21 -16.23
C PRO A 48 -13.13 5.51 -16.99
N PRO A 49 -14.17 6.22 -17.46
CA PRO A 49 -14.01 7.58 -17.94
C PRO A 49 -13.71 8.52 -16.76
N PRO A 50 -13.18 9.72 -17.03
CA PRO A 50 -13.13 10.78 -16.01
C PRO A 50 -14.52 11.09 -15.46
N PRO A 51 -14.62 11.56 -14.20
CA PRO A 51 -15.86 12.06 -13.63
C PRO A 51 -16.49 13.14 -14.51
N GLU A 52 -17.82 13.13 -14.64
CA GLU A 52 -18.56 14.14 -15.43
C GLU A 52 -18.42 15.55 -14.82
N THR A 53 -18.29 15.62 -13.50
CA THR A 53 -18.15 16.85 -12.73
C THR A 53 -17.17 16.62 -11.58
N LEU A 54 -16.33 17.60 -11.29
CA LEU A 54 -15.37 17.55 -10.17
C LEU A 54 -15.91 18.23 -8.90
N ASP A 55 -17.09 18.86 -8.94
CA ASP A 55 -17.66 19.62 -7.82
C ASP A 55 -18.45 18.79 -6.80
N ARG A 56 -18.49 17.46 -6.99
CA ARG A 56 -19.21 16.47 -6.18
C ARG A 56 -18.54 15.10 -6.31
N LEU A 57 -18.80 14.22 -5.35
CA LEU A 57 -18.36 12.82 -5.44
C LEU A 57 -19.08 12.10 -6.58
N SER A 58 -18.33 11.35 -7.39
CA SER A 58 -18.93 10.53 -8.44
C SER A 58 -19.74 9.37 -7.85
N PRO A 59 -20.64 8.73 -8.62
CA PRO A 59 -21.35 7.53 -8.15
C PRO A 59 -20.40 6.41 -7.67
N VAL A 60 -19.24 6.25 -8.33
CA VAL A 60 -18.23 5.25 -7.96
C VAL A 60 -17.55 5.64 -6.64
N ASP A 61 -17.17 6.91 -6.46
CA ASP A 61 -16.57 7.37 -5.19
C ASP A 61 -17.52 7.13 -4.01
N LYS A 62 -18.81 7.41 -4.19
CA LYS A 62 -19.83 7.16 -3.16
C LYS A 62 -20.02 5.66 -2.89
N ALA A 63 -19.98 4.83 -3.93
CA ALA A 63 -20.13 3.39 -3.76
C ALA A 63 -18.91 2.80 -3.01
N GLY A 64 -17.70 3.23 -3.36
CA GLY A 64 -16.46 2.90 -2.66
C GLY A 64 -16.46 3.37 -1.21
N LEU A 65 -16.80 4.65 -0.95
CA LEU A 65 -16.86 5.19 0.41
C LEU A 65 -17.91 4.51 1.28
N ARG A 66 -19.05 4.13 0.69
CA ARG A 66 -20.08 3.34 1.39
C ARG A 66 -19.53 1.98 1.83
N GLU A 67 -18.76 1.31 0.98
CA GLU A 67 -18.07 0.07 1.34
C GLU A 67 -16.99 0.31 2.40
N THR A 68 -16.20 1.37 2.29
CA THR A 68 -15.19 1.75 3.30
C THR A 68 -15.81 1.87 4.69
N LEU A 69 -16.92 2.60 4.82
CA LEU A 69 -17.59 2.80 6.11
C LEU A 69 -18.22 1.51 6.63
N HIS A 70 -18.89 0.73 5.76
CA HIS A 70 -19.47 -0.56 6.11
C HIS A 70 -18.41 -1.57 6.58
N LEU A 71 -17.28 -1.63 5.88
CA LEU A 71 -16.16 -2.50 6.21
C LEU A 71 -15.56 -2.15 7.58
N LYS A 72 -15.31 -0.86 7.83
CA LYS A 72 -14.82 -0.35 9.12
C LYS A 72 -15.78 -0.68 10.26
N GLU A 73 -17.07 -0.39 10.08
CA GLU A 73 -18.10 -0.64 11.10
C GLU A 73 -18.24 -2.14 11.41
N THR A 74 -18.19 -2.98 10.38
CA THR A 74 -18.45 -4.42 10.52
C THR A 74 -17.25 -5.20 11.06
N LEU A 75 -16.04 -4.90 10.57
CA LEU A 75 -14.84 -5.70 10.84
C LEU A 75 -13.73 -4.93 11.57
N GLY A 76 -13.85 -3.61 11.73
CA GLY A 76 -12.78 -2.77 12.26
C GLY A 76 -12.33 -3.16 13.67
N ASP A 77 -13.25 -3.54 14.56
CA ASP A 77 -12.89 -3.95 15.93
C ASP A 77 -12.21 -5.33 16.01
N ALA A 78 -12.38 -6.18 14.99
CA ALA A 78 -11.61 -7.42 14.86
C ALA A 78 -10.15 -7.12 14.49
N VAL A 79 -9.92 -6.07 13.69
CA VAL A 79 -8.59 -5.59 13.32
C VAL A 79 -7.94 -4.82 14.45
N TRP A 80 -8.63 -3.82 15.02
CA TRP A 80 -8.10 -2.99 16.09
C TRP A 80 -9.21 -2.59 17.08
N PRO A 81 -9.12 -3.00 18.36
CA PRO A 81 -10.16 -2.69 19.34
C PRO A 81 -10.44 -1.19 19.47
N GLY A 82 -11.70 -0.81 19.31
CA GLY A 82 -12.18 0.58 19.46
C GLY A 82 -12.09 1.41 18.19
N TRP A 83 -11.28 1.01 17.20
CA TRP A 83 -11.18 1.74 15.93
C TRP A 83 -12.44 1.55 15.08
N GLY A 84 -13.02 0.34 15.01
CA GLY A 84 -14.20 0.06 14.19
C GLY A 84 -15.39 0.96 14.56
N ALA A 85 -15.64 1.10 15.86
CA ALA A 85 -16.71 1.93 16.41
C ALA A 85 -16.40 3.45 16.49
N ALA A 86 -15.16 3.87 16.23
CA ALA A 86 -14.78 5.29 16.31
C ALA A 86 -15.47 6.13 15.20
N ASP A 87 -16.06 7.25 15.59
CA ASP A 87 -16.68 8.21 14.67
C ASP A 87 -15.60 9.11 14.04
N ILE A 88 -15.08 8.67 12.89
CA ILE A 88 -13.96 9.30 12.20
C ILE A 88 -14.46 9.79 10.84
N PRO A 89 -14.52 11.12 10.62
CA PRO A 89 -14.87 11.67 9.31
C PRO A 89 -13.86 11.25 8.23
N VAL A 90 -14.30 11.29 6.98
CA VAL A 90 -13.46 10.97 5.82
C VAL A 90 -13.46 12.16 4.87
N ILE A 91 -12.27 12.53 4.39
CA ILE A 91 -12.08 13.46 3.29
C ILE A 91 -11.67 12.65 2.05
N LEU A 92 -12.45 12.76 0.99
CA LEU A 92 -12.01 12.37 -0.34
C LEU A 92 -11.74 13.63 -1.16
N TRP A 93 -10.66 13.67 -1.94
CA TRP A 93 -10.33 14.86 -2.71
C TRP A 93 -9.99 14.57 -4.16
N ASN A 94 -10.21 15.56 -5.03
CA ASN A 94 -9.77 15.57 -6.41
C ASN A 94 -9.01 16.87 -6.69
N SER A 95 -8.60 17.07 -7.94
CA SER A 95 -7.87 18.25 -8.39
C SER A 95 -8.56 19.61 -8.18
N GLU A 96 -9.87 19.67 -7.90
CA GLU A 96 -10.61 20.93 -7.69
C GLU A 96 -11.21 21.07 -6.28
N TYR A 97 -11.63 19.98 -5.63
CA TYR A 97 -12.36 20.02 -4.36
C TYR A 97 -11.93 18.90 -3.39
N GLU A 98 -12.06 19.21 -2.10
CA GLU A 98 -12.09 18.24 -1.02
C GLU A 98 -13.54 18.01 -0.59
N PHE A 99 -13.90 16.77 -0.27
CA PHE A 99 -15.24 16.35 0.14
C PHE A 99 -15.20 15.68 1.51
N LEU A 100 -15.85 16.30 2.48
CA LEU A 100 -15.90 15.84 3.87
C LEU A 100 -17.24 15.13 4.14
N VAL A 101 -17.14 13.87 4.53
CA VAL A 101 -18.25 12.99 4.93
C VAL A 101 -18.10 12.63 6.41
N GLY A 102 -19.21 12.60 7.14
CA GLY A 102 -19.24 12.30 8.58
C GLY A 102 -19.49 13.51 9.47
N LEU A 103 -19.51 14.73 8.92
CA LEU A 103 -19.86 15.95 9.64
C LEU A 103 -20.96 16.74 8.91
N ASP A 104 -21.97 17.19 9.66
CA ASP A 104 -23.06 18.00 9.11
C ASP A 104 -22.65 19.47 8.89
N VAL A 105 -21.68 19.96 9.67
CA VAL A 105 -21.13 21.32 9.59
C VAL A 105 -19.65 21.31 9.97
N ALA A 106 -18.84 22.10 9.26
CA ALA A 106 -17.43 22.33 9.60
C ALA A 106 -16.99 23.74 9.15
N PRO A 107 -16.16 24.47 9.92
CA PRO A 107 -15.70 25.80 9.55
C PRO A 107 -14.95 25.81 8.21
N GLY A 108 -15.34 26.68 7.28
CA GLY A 108 -14.72 26.77 5.95
C GLY A 108 -15.23 25.73 4.94
N TRP A 109 -16.20 24.90 5.32
CA TRP A 109 -16.84 23.92 4.44
C TRP A 109 -18.28 24.32 4.13
N GLU A 110 -18.75 24.01 2.92
CA GLU A 110 -20.14 24.23 2.48
C GLU A 110 -20.82 22.91 2.09
N PRO A 111 -22.14 22.75 2.29
CA PRO A 111 -22.85 21.59 1.78
C PRO A 111 -22.79 21.49 0.24
N VAL A 112 -22.61 20.28 -0.30
CA VAL A 112 -22.61 20.07 -1.75
C VAL A 112 -24.03 20.30 -2.33
N PRO A 113 -24.21 21.25 -3.27
CA PRO A 113 -25.54 21.61 -3.75
C PRO A 113 -26.22 20.49 -4.57
N GLY A 114 -27.46 20.17 -4.18
CA GLY A 114 -28.32 19.24 -4.90
C GLY A 114 -27.83 17.79 -4.89
N ASP A 115 -26.97 17.45 -3.93
CA ASP A 115 -26.38 16.12 -3.83
C ASP A 115 -26.26 15.67 -2.37
N ALA A 116 -26.19 14.36 -2.16
CA ALA A 116 -26.14 13.74 -0.84
C ALA A 116 -25.32 12.44 -0.86
N PHE A 117 -24.83 12.04 0.31
CA PHE A 117 -24.23 10.73 0.57
C PHE A 117 -25.09 10.01 1.61
N GLN A 118 -25.61 8.83 1.27
CA GLN A 118 -26.54 8.07 2.14
C GLN A 118 -27.70 8.93 2.69
N GLU A 119 -28.33 9.71 1.82
CA GLU A 119 -29.45 10.63 2.15
C GLU A 119 -29.09 11.77 3.12
N ARG A 120 -27.80 11.93 3.47
CA ARG A 120 -27.29 13.02 4.30
C ARG A 120 -26.48 14.02 3.47
N PRO A 121 -26.49 15.31 3.85
CA PRO A 121 -25.57 16.26 3.26
C PRO A 121 -24.13 15.82 3.54
N TYR A 122 -23.24 16.12 2.61
CA TYR A 122 -21.81 16.08 2.81
C TYR A 122 -21.24 17.43 2.40
N LEU A 123 -20.05 17.74 2.88
CA LEU A 123 -19.47 19.07 2.75
C LEU A 123 -18.37 19.08 1.69
N ARG A 124 -18.09 20.25 1.14
CA ARG A 124 -16.94 20.48 0.26
C ARG A 124 -16.25 21.80 0.55
N ARG A 125 -15.01 21.90 0.09
CA ARG A 125 -14.27 23.15 -0.09
C ARG A 125 -13.37 23.03 -1.33
N PRO A 126 -12.93 24.14 -1.94
CA PRO A 126 -11.89 24.08 -2.97
C PRO A 126 -10.65 23.37 -2.42
N ALA A 127 -10.04 22.51 -3.22
CA ALA A 127 -8.81 21.82 -2.86
C ALA A 127 -7.68 22.84 -2.69
N ASP A 128 -6.94 22.75 -1.59
CA ASP A 128 -5.77 23.58 -1.29
C ASP A 128 -4.66 22.69 -0.73
N ASP A 129 -3.79 22.21 -1.62
CA ASP A 129 -2.71 21.26 -1.33
C ASP A 129 -3.17 20.07 -0.46
N PRO A 130 -4.17 19.29 -0.92
CA PRO A 130 -4.78 18.25 -0.11
C PRO A 130 -3.78 17.15 0.20
N GLN A 131 -3.78 16.70 1.45
CA GLN A 131 -2.83 15.69 1.95
C GLN A 131 -3.49 14.31 2.02
N ASN A 132 -2.69 13.26 1.79
CA ASN A 132 -3.05 11.88 2.09
C ASN A 132 -2.55 11.57 3.50
N PHE A 133 -3.35 11.95 4.51
CA PHE A 133 -3.02 11.78 5.93
C PHE A 133 -4.25 11.99 6.83
N GLY A 134 -4.07 11.87 8.14
CA GLY A 134 -5.01 12.41 9.13
C GLY A 134 -5.05 13.94 9.12
N VAL A 135 -6.17 14.55 8.76
CA VAL A 135 -6.34 16.01 8.66
C VAL A 135 -7.22 16.54 9.78
N ALA A 136 -6.76 17.56 10.50
CA ALA A 136 -7.57 18.24 11.51
C ALA A 136 -8.76 18.99 10.88
N VAL A 137 -9.96 18.74 11.40
CA VAL A 137 -11.21 19.38 10.98
C VAL A 137 -11.97 19.85 12.22
N GLY A 138 -11.81 21.13 12.57
CA GLY A 138 -12.38 21.66 13.81
C GLY A 138 -11.79 20.97 15.03
N ASP A 139 -12.62 20.28 15.81
CA ASP A 139 -12.23 19.58 17.04
C ASP A 139 -11.98 18.07 16.83
N THR A 140 -11.96 17.58 15.59
CA THR A 140 -11.73 16.17 15.25
C THR A 140 -10.69 16.01 14.14
N HIS A 141 -10.31 14.77 13.83
CA HIS A 141 -9.44 14.41 12.71
C HIS A 141 -10.19 13.55 11.70
N ALA A 142 -9.98 13.83 10.42
CA ALA A 142 -10.54 13.06 9.32
C ALA A 142 -9.44 12.26 8.61
N GLY A 143 -9.73 11.03 8.20
CA GLY A 143 -8.85 10.33 7.26
C GLY A 143 -9.00 10.95 5.88
N SER A 144 -7.91 11.41 5.25
CA SER A 144 -7.94 12.09 3.96
C SER A 144 -7.20 11.30 2.89
N LEU A 145 -7.84 11.02 1.76
CA LEU A 145 -7.22 10.38 0.62
C LEU A 145 -7.77 10.93 -0.71
N ALA A 146 -6.94 10.97 -1.74
CA ALA A 146 -7.38 11.24 -3.10
C ALA A 146 -8.53 10.28 -3.52
N THR A 147 -9.44 10.74 -4.37
CA THR A 147 -10.41 9.86 -5.04
C THR A 147 -9.68 8.81 -5.87
N HIS A 148 -10.30 7.63 -6.04
CA HIS A 148 -9.67 6.54 -6.78
C HIS A 148 -9.32 6.96 -8.22
N TRP A 149 -10.18 7.77 -8.85
CA TRP A 149 -9.89 8.35 -10.15
C TRP A 149 -8.63 9.23 -10.15
N GLU A 150 -8.48 10.12 -9.17
CA GLU A 150 -7.34 11.03 -9.08
C GLU A 150 -6.02 10.24 -8.88
N MET A 151 -6.05 9.17 -8.07
CA MET A 151 -4.92 8.24 -7.96
C MET A 151 -4.56 7.56 -9.29
N ASP A 152 -5.57 7.04 -10.00
CA ASP A 152 -5.37 6.39 -11.31
C ASP A 152 -4.93 7.40 -12.38
N ALA A 153 -5.40 8.65 -12.31
CA ALA A 153 -4.99 9.75 -13.19
C ALA A 153 -3.52 10.10 -12.96
N TYR A 154 -3.11 10.30 -11.71
CA TYR A 154 -1.72 10.57 -11.35
C TYR A 154 -0.77 9.45 -11.81
N LEU A 155 -1.13 8.19 -11.59
CA LEU A 155 -0.33 7.05 -12.08
C LEU A 155 -0.20 7.08 -13.61
N ARG A 156 -1.29 7.34 -14.34
CA ARG A 156 -1.24 7.42 -15.80
C ARG A 156 -0.39 8.58 -16.29
N GLU A 157 -0.45 9.74 -15.66
CA GLU A 157 0.38 10.89 -16.00
C GLU A 157 1.86 10.58 -15.79
N MET A 158 2.23 10.10 -14.60
CA MET A 158 3.60 9.73 -14.26
C MET A 158 4.21 8.72 -15.24
N PHE A 159 3.46 7.69 -15.63
CA PHE A 159 3.92 6.72 -16.63
C PHE A 159 3.84 7.24 -18.06
N GLY A 160 2.83 8.05 -18.39
CA GLY A 160 2.60 8.64 -19.70
C GLY A 160 3.73 9.57 -20.13
N GLU A 161 4.27 10.38 -19.22
CA GLU A 161 5.43 11.23 -19.49
C GLU A 161 6.66 10.43 -19.95
N MET A 162 6.77 9.17 -19.53
CA MET A 162 7.87 8.27 -19.91
C MET A 162 7.60 7.49 -21.21
N ILE A 163 6.38 7.52 -21.75
CA ILE A 163 5.94 6.66 -22.86
C ILE A 163 5.58 7.53 -24.08
N PRO A 164 6.34 7.48 -25.18
CA PRO A 164 6.07 8.31 -26.33
C PRO A 164 4.81 7.86 -27.08
N ASP A 165 4.07 8.82 -27.63
CA ASP A 165 3.02 8.55 -28.61
C ASP A 165 3.57 7.77 -29.82
N PRO A 166 2.86 6.75 -30.35
CA PRO A 166 1.50 6.30 -29.99
C PRO A 166 1.46 5.09 -29.02
N LEU A 167 2.54 4.84 -28.27
CA LEU A 167 2.66 3.63 -27.45
C LEU A 167 1.75 3.64 -26.22
N GLU A 168 1.28 4.81 -25.78
CA GLU A 168 0.35 4.97 -24.66
C GLU A 168 -0.91 4.10 -24.83
N ALA A 169 -1.45 4.02 -26.06
CA ALA A 169 -2.67 3.27 -26.35
C ALA A 169 -2.56 1.76 -26.09
N VAL A 170 -1.34 1.21 -26.08
CA VAL A 170 -1.07 -0.22 -25.90
C VAL A 170 -0.44 -0.54 -24.53
N VAL A 171 -0.33 0.45 -23.63
CA VAL A 171 0.10 0.24 -22.25
C VAL A 171 -0.95 -0.60 -21.52
N PRO A 172 -0.57 -1.68 -20.80
CA PRO A 172 -1.53 -2.50 -20.09
C PRO A 172 -1.95 -1.85 -18.77
N TRP A 173 -2.67 -0.73 -18.82
CA TRP A 173 -3.03 0.08 -17.65
C TRP A 173 -3.72 -0.71 -16.54
N ARG A 174 -4.54 -1.71 -16.88
CA ARG A 174 -5.19 -2.59 -15.90
C ARG A 174 -4.25 -3.43 -15.03
N LEU A 175 -3.00 -3.62 -15.46
CA LEU A 175 -1.99 -4.30 -14.66
C LEU A 175 -1.23 -3.35 -13.72
N ILE A 176 -1.41 -2.04 -13.91
CA ILE A 176 -0.69 -0.97 -13.20
C ILE A 176 -1.63 -0.27 -12.21
N MET A 177 -2.86 0.04 -12.63
CA MET A 177 -3.86 0.69 -11.80
C MET A 177 -4.25 -0.20 -10.62
N GLN A 178 -4.54 0.47 -9.51
CA GLN A 178 -4.90 -0.19 -8.28
C GLN A 178 -6.38 -0.60 -8.32
N SER A 179 -6.71 -1.68 -7.62
CA SER A 179 -8.10 -2.10 -7.48
C SER A 179 -8.84 -1.20 -6.49
N THR A 180 -10.16 -1.21 -6.54
CA THR A 180 -10.99 -0.42 -5.62
C THR A 180 -10.74 -0.81 -4.16
N GLU A 181 -10.41 -2.06 -3.87
CA GLU A 181 -10.04 -2.51 -2.52
C GLU A 181 -8.75 -1.86 -2.01
N VAL A 182 -7.79 -1.55 -2.89
CA VAL A 182 -6.58 -0.81 -2.51
C VAL A 182 -6.94 0.62 -2.12
N HIS A 183 -7.86 1.25 -2.85
CA HIS A 183 -8.37 2.57 -2.47
C HIS A 183 -9.13 2.52 -1.14
N ILE A 184 -10.06 1.58 -0.98
CA ILE A 184 -10.84 1.39 0.26
C ILE A 184 -9.91 1.16 1.46
N SER A 185 -8.97 0.22 1.37
CA SER A 185 -8.02 -0.06 2.45
C SER A 185 -7.05 1.11 2.70
N GLY A 186 -6.69 1.86 1.66
CA GLY A 186 -5.97 3.13 1.77
C GLY A 186 -6.75 4.18 2.55
N VAL A 187 -8.05 4.37 2.28
CA VAL A 187 -8.86 5.31 3.10
C VAL A 187 -8.85 4.87 4.56
N LEU A 188 -8.94 3.56 4.82
CA LEU A 188 -8.92 3.01 6.18
C LEU A 188 -7.58 3.19 6.89
N HIS A 189 -6.47 3.12 6.15
CA HIS A 189 -5.14 3.52 6.62
C HIS A 189 -5.18 4.95 7.19
N GLU A 190 -5.71 5.90 6.42
CA GLU A 190 -5.79 7.30 6.85
C GLU A 190 -6.76 7.51 8.02
N THR A 191 -7.86 6.75 8.08
CA THR A 191 -8.73 6.78 9.27
C THR A 191 -8.01 6.25 10.51
N PHE A 192 -7.02 5.36 10.37
CA PHE A 192 -6.26 4.87 11.51
C PHE A 192 -5.29 5.94 12.04
N HIS A 193 -4.69 6.76 11.19
CA HIS A 193 -3.96 7.95 11.64
C HIS A 193 -4.85 8.93 12.40
N ALA A 194 -6.07 9.19 11.91
CA ALA A 194 -7.04 10.01 12.64
C ALA A 194 -7.43 9.38 14.00
N TYR A 195 -7.48 8.05 14.09
CA TYR A 195 -7.66 7.34 15.36
C TYR A 195 -6.46 7.52 16.29
N GLN A 196 -5.22 7.36 15.79
CA GLN A 196 -3.98 7.63 16.54
C GLN A 196 -3.94 9.07 17.07
N ALA A 197 -4.34 10.05 16.26
CA ALA A 197 -4.44 11.46 16.65
C ALA A 197 -5.43 11.68 17.81
N THR A 198 -6.45 10.82 17.92
CA THR A 198 -7.47 10.92 18.96
C THR A 198 -7.04 10.23 20.25
N VAL A 199 -6.45 9.04 20.16
CA VAL A 199 -6.16 8.20 21.33
C VAL A 199 -4.74 8.33 21.86
N ALA A 200 -3.80 8.78 21.02
CA ALA A 200 -2.39 8.96 21.36
C ALA A 200 -1.79 10.25 20.72
N PRO A 201 -2.40 11.44 20.96
CA PRO A 201 -2.03 12.69 20.28
C PRO A 201 -0.58 13.12 20.53
N GLU A 202 -0.08 12.99 21.77
CA GLU A 202 1.30 13.39 22.09
C GLU A 202 2.32 12.55 21.34
N ARG A 203 2.03 11.25 21.23
CA ARG A 203 2.86 10.27 20.54
C ARG A 203 2.82 10.44 19.01
N LEU A 204 1.65 10.72 18.44
CA LEU A 204 1.57 11.09 17.02
C LEU A 204 2.41 12.34 16.75
N ALA A 205 2.32 13.35 17.61
CA ALA A 205 3.12 14.56 17.46
C ALA A 205 4.63 14.28 17.62
N ASP A 206 5.05 13.29 18.41
CA ASP A 206 6.44 12.83 18.45
C ASP A 206 6.88 12.18 17.13
N ALA A 207 6.03 11.35 16.52
CA ALA A 207 6.30 10.71 15.24
C ALA A 207 6.40 11.76 14.10
N GLU A 208 5.47 12.71 14.05
CA GLU A 208 5.52 13.85 13.12
C GLU A 208 6.81 14.67 13.29
N ARG A 209 7.27 14.89 14.53
CA ARG A 209 8.55 15.56 14.79
C ARG A 209 9.75 14.75 14.34
N ALA A 210 9.67 13.42 14.40
CA ALA A 210 10.76 12.54 14.00
C ALA A 210 11.11 12.68 12.52
N TYR A 211 10.13 12.97 11.64
CA TYR A 211 10.38 13.22 10.22
C TYR A 211 11.43 14.32 9.94
N ALA A 212 11.61 15.28 10.85
CA ALA A 212 12.67 16.30 10.74
C ALA A 212 14.11 15.71 10.80
N LEU A 213 14.27 14.46 11.24
CA LEU A 213 15.54 13.73 11.28
C LEU A 213 15.83 12.97 9.99
N GLY A 214 14.90 12.94 9.02
CA GLY A 214 15.02 12.16 7.78
C GLY A 214 16.34 12.38 7.05
N ASP A 215 16.72 13.64 6.79
CA ASP A 215 17.99 13.97 6.12
C ASP A 215 19.20 13.37 6.86
N ARG A 216 19.19 13.39 8.20
CA ARG A 216 20.27 12.84 9.02
C ARG A 216 20.26 11.31 8.98
N TYR A 217 19.08 10.71 9.01
CA TYR A 217 18.90 9.26 8.94
C TYR A 217 19.40 8.71 7.59
N TRP A 218 19.00 9.33 6.48
CA TRP A 218 19.32 8.85 5.14
C TRP A 218 20.81 9.01 4.78
N VAL A 219 21.53 9.96 5.40
CA VAL A 219 23.00 10.00 5.33
C VAL A 219 23.65 8.77 5.97
N ALA A 220 23.08 8.22 7.04
CA ALA A 220 23.58 7.01 7.69
C ALA A 220 23.14 5.71 6.97
N ASP A 221 22.10 5.76 6.13
CA ASP A 221 21.46 4.60 5.52
C ASP A 221 22.40 3.77 4.63
N GLU A 222 23.30 4.43 3.88
CA GLU A 222 24.20 3.72 2.96
C GLU A 222 25.02 2.63 3.66
N ALA A 223 25.50 2.91 4.88
CA ALA A 223 26.25 1.96 5.68
C ALA A 223 25.38 0.83 6.26
N MET A 224 24.07 1.06 6.38
CA MET A 224 23.11 0.12 6.95
C MET A 224 22.46 -0.82 5.92
N ARG A 225 22.62 -0.56 4.62
CA ARG A 225 21.88 -1.24 3.54
C ARG A 225 21.96 -2.77 3.59
N GLU A 226 23.13 -3.34 3.87
CA GLU A 226 23.27 -4.81 4.00
C GLU A 226 22.52 -5.34 5.23
N GLY A 227 22.64 -4.65 6.37
CA GLY A 227 21.92 -4.99 7.60
C GLY A 227 20.40 -4.90 7.42
N TRP A 228 19.91 -3.88 6.69
CA TRP A 228 18.51 -3.73 6.33
C TRP A 228 18.01 -4.93 5.50
N GLY A 229 18.81 -5.39 4.54
CA GLY A 229 18.52 -6.61 3.78
C GLY A 229 18.42 -7.86 4.66
N ALA A 230 19.34 -8.02 5.61
CA ALA A 230 19.34 -9.15 6.53
C ALA A 230 18.11 -9.14 7.46
N GLU A 231 17.79 -8.01 8.07
CA GLU A 231 16.66 -7.93 9.02
C GLU A 231 15.30 -8.09 8.32
N ILE A 232 15.13 -7.52 7.12
CA ILE A 232 13.90 -7.67 6.33
C ILE A 232 13.73 -9.10 5.83
N ASP A 233 14.81 -9.81 5.48
CA ASP A 233 14.72 -11.24 5.15
C ASP A 233 14.24 -12.06 6.35
N LEU A 234 14.75 -11.77 7.54
CA LEU A 234 14.34 -12.43 8.78
C LEU A 234 12.85 -12.17 9.09
N LEU A 235 12.38 -10.93 8.97
CA LEU A 235 10.96 -10.60 9.11
C LEU A 235 10.10 -11.35 8.10
N ALA A 236 10.48 -11.36 6.82
CA ALA A 236 9.74 -12.06 5.78
C ALA A 236 9.69 -13.58 6.01
N ARG A 237 10.78 -14.17 6.51
CA ARG A 237 10.79 -15.59 6.91
C ARG A 237 9.93 -15.85 8.13
N ALA A 238 9.95 -14.95 9.12
CA ALA A 238 9.11 -15.06 10.31
C ALA A 238 7.61 -15.02 9.97
N LEU A 239 7.21 -14.14 9.04
CA LEU A 239 5.84 -14.07 8.52
C LEU A 239 5.43 -15.36 7.79
N ALA A 240 6.36 -16.03 7.12
CA ALA A 240 6.13 -17.27 6.40
C ALA A 240 6.25 -18.54 7.27
N ALA A 241 6.71 -18.42 8.51
CA ALA A 241 6.96 -19.55 9.39
C ALA A 241 5.68 -20.35 9.69
N GLU A 242 5.77 -21.68 9.73
CA GLU A 242 4.58 -22.53 9.92
C GLU A 242 4.18 -22.63 11.40
N THR A 243 5.13 -22.42 12.31
CA THR A 243 4.90 -22.50 13.77
C THR A 243 5.22 -21.20 14.50
N ALA A 244 4.55 -20.98 15.64
CA ALA A 244 4.83 -19.82 16.50
C ALA A 244 6.25 -19.88 17.09
N GLU A 245 6.77 -21.09 17.34
CA GLU A 245 8.15 -21.30 17.80
C GLU A 245 9.15 -20.81 16.74
N GLU A 246 9.00 -21.26 15.48
CA GLU A 246 9.87 -20.81 14.38
C GLU A 246 9.75 -19.29 14.13
N ALA A 247 8.53 -18.75 14.18
CA ALA A 247 8.32 -17.31 14.05
C ALA A 247 9.01 -16.53 15.18
N GLY A 248 8.93 -17.02 16.42
CA GLY A 248 9.61 -16.43 17.58
C GLY A 248 11.13 -16.49 17.43
N ASP A 249 11.68 -17.63 17.00
CA ASP A 249 13.12 -17.79 16.76
C ASP A 249 13.65 -16.83 15.69
N LEU A 250 12.89 -16.62 14.62
CA LEU A 250 13.23 -15.67 13.55
C LEU A 250 13.05 -14.22 14.01
N ALA A 251 12.04 -13.93 14.84
CA ALA A 251 11.86 -12.61 15.45
C ALA A 251 13.04 -12.25 16.38
N ARG A 252 13.54 -13.18 17.20
CA ARG A 252 14.75 -12.95 18.02
C ARG A 252 15.99 -12.70 17.17
N GLN A 253 16.16 -13.45 16.07
CA GLN A 253 17.25 -13.20 15.12
C GLN A 253 17.13 -11.83 14.46
N PHE A 254 15.92 -11.42 14.07
CA PHE A 254 15.63 -10.09 13.53
C PHE A 254 16.05 -8.99 14.52
N LEU A 255 15.63 -9.08 15.78
CA LEU A 255 15.95 -8.10 16.82
C LEU A 255 17.47 -8.01 17.07
N ALA A 256 18.16 -9.15 17.08
CA ALA A 256 19.61 -9.18 17.20
C ALA A 256 20.31 -8.52 16.00
N ALA A 257 19.89 -8.84 14.77
CA ALA A 257 20.42 -8.25 13.54
C ALA A 257 20.20 -6.73 13.50
N ARG A 258 19.03 -6.27 13.96
CA ARG A 258 18.69 -4.84 14.09
C ARG A 258 19.60 -4.13 15.09
N SER A 259 19.85 -4.73 16.27
CA SER A 259 20.78 -4.18 17.26
C SER A 259 22.19 -4.06 16.67
N GLU A 260 22.69 -5.12 16.02
CA GLU A 260 24.00 -5.12 15.37
C GLU A 260 24.10 -4.05 14.28
N ARG A 261 23.07 -3.90 13.43
CA ARG A 261 23.01 -2.86 12.40
C ARG A 261 23.10 -1.46 12.99
N ARG A 262 22.28 -1.16 14.00
CA ARG A 262 22.25 0.15 14.67
C ARG A 262 23.59 0.47 15.35
N GLU A 263 24.18 -0.51 16.04
CA GLU A 263 25.49 -0.37 16.69
C GLU A 263 26.62 -0.16 15.68
N ALA A 264 26.66 -0.96 14.60
CA ALA A 264 27.71 -0.87 13.59
C ALA A 264 27.69 0.46 12.82
N ALA A 265 26.50 1.02 12.59
CA ALA A 265 26.33 2.33 11.98
C ALA A 265 26.45 3.49 12.98
N GLY A 266 26.54 3.21 14.29
CA GLY A 266 26.69 4.21 15.33
C GLY A 266 25.48 5.13 15.47
N LEU A 267 24.27 4.59 15.29
CA LEU A 267 23.03 5.36 15.44
C LEU A 267 22.90 5.88 16.87
N ASP A 268 22.59 7.17 17.01
CA ASP A 268 22.22 7.75 18.28
C ASP A 268 20.76 7.43 18.64
N ALA A 269 20.37 7.75 19.88
CA ALA A 269 19.03 7.43 20.38
C ALA A 269 17.92 8.07 19.54
N ASP A 270 18.10 9.31 19.08
CA ASP A 270 17.12 10.00 18.25
C ASP A 270 16.89 9.28 16.90
N LEU A 271 17.96 8.77 16.26
CA LEU A 271 17.84 8.02 15.01
C LEU A 271 17.29 6.60 15.21
N VAL A 272 17.45 6.01 16.40
CA VAL A 272 16.76 4.77 16.77
C VAL A 272 15.26 5.04 16.97
N ASP A 273 14.91 6.12 17.66
CA ASP A 273 13.53 6.51 17.88
C ASP A 273 12.85 6.96 16.58
N TYR A 274 13.60 7.52 15.62
CA TYR A 274 13.12 7.73 14.24
C TYR A 274 12.54 6.45 13.64
N GLU A 275 13.30 5.34 13.63
CA GLU A 275 12.81 4.08 13.09
C GLU A 275 11.57 3.59 13.86
N ARG A 276 11.61 3.67 15.20
CA ARG A 276 10.55 3.15 16.07
C ARG A 276 9.24 3.93 15.97
N LEU A 277 9.32 5.25 15.82
CA LEU A 277 8.17 6.13 15.73
C LEU A 277 7.50 6.00 14.37
N LEU A 278 8.28 5.97 13.28
CA LEU A 278 7.73 5.75 11.93
C LEU A 278 7.15 4.32 11.78
N GLU A 279 7.79 3.30 12.36
CA GLU A 279 7.21 1.95 12.41
C GLU A 279 5.91 1.88 13.23
N TRP A 280 5.79 2.71 14.28
CA TRP A 280 4.57 2.80 15.07
C TRP A 280 3.46 3.55 14.34
N GLU A 281 3.77 4.68 13.71
CA GLU A 281 2.81 5.50 13.00
C GLU A 281 2.36 4.80 11.72
N GLU A 282 3.26 4.72 10.74
CA GLU A 282 3.00 4.23 9.39
C GLU A 282 2.86 2.71 9.34
N GLY A 283 3.66 2.01 10.16
CA GLY A 283 3.64 0.55 10.19
C GLY A 283 2.36 -0.02 10.78
N LEU A 284 1.77 0.64 11.80
CA LEU A 284 0.47 0.25 12.32
C LEU A 284 -0.67 0.59 11.36
N ALA A 285 -0.64 1.76 10.72
CA ALA A 285 -1.62 2.10 9.70
C ALA A 285 -1.56 1.12 8.50
N LYS A 286 -0.34 0.75 8.06
CA LYS A 286 -0.12 -0.28 7.03
C LYS A 286 -0.57 -1.67 7.48
N TYR A 287 -0.42 -2.00 8.76
CA TYR A 287 -1.00 -3.21 9.33
C TYR A 287 -2.53 -3.20 9.21
N VAL A 288 -3.19 -2.11 9.60
CA VAL A 288 -4.66 -1.98 9.51
C VAL A 288 -5.15 -2.06 8.07
N GLU A 289 -4.48 -1.39 7.13
CA GLU A 289 -4.75 -1.46 5.68
C GLU A 289 -4.84 -2.91 5.18
N LEU A 290 -3.87 -3.75 5.56
CA LEU A 290 -3.81 -5.13 5.09
C LEU A 290 -4.69 -6.07 5.92
N ALA A 291 -4.75 -5.86 7.23
CA ALA A 291 -5.54 -6.69 8.13
C ALA A 291 -7.03 -6.58 7.81
N ILE A 292 -7.57 -5.40 7.51
CA ILE A 292 -9.00 -5.26 7.21
C ILE A 292 -9.39 -5.97 5.91
N TRP A 293 -8.51 -5.98 4.90
CA TRP A 293 -8.72 -6.77 3.69
C TRP A 293 -8.70 -8.26 4.03
N ARG A 294 -7.71 -8.72 4.81
CA ARG A 294 -7.65 -10.11 5.28
C ARG A 294 -8.93 -10.54 6.00
N GLU A 295 -9.40 -9.75 6.97
CA GLU A 295 -10.63 -10.05 7.70
C GLU A 295 -11.83 -10.15 6.76
N ALA A 296 -11.96 -9.24 5.77
CA ALA A 296 -13.03 -9.31 4.77
C ALA A 296 -12.95 -10.55 3.87
N TYR A 297 -11.74 -11.06 3.62
CA TYR A 297 -11.51 -12.27 2.85
C TYR A 297 -11.79 -13.55 3.65
N ASP A 298 -11.40 -13.58 4.93
CA ASP A 298 -11.51 -14.75 5.80
C ASP A 298 -12.91 -14.89 6.43
N ALA A 299 -13.64 -13.78 6.64
CA ALA A 299 -14.97 -13.79 7.22
C ALA A 299 -16.01 -14.42 6.26
N GLU A 300 -16.53 -15.60 6.61
CA GLU A 300 -17.52 -16.33 5.81
C GLU A 300 -18.85 -15.57 5.66
N ASP A 301 -19.17 -14.69 6.62
CA ASP A 301 -20.42 -13.95 6.73
C ASP A 301 -20.30 -12.47 6.36
N TYR A 302 -19.10 -11.99 6.02
CA TYR A 302 -18.95 -10.64 5.49
C TYR A 302 -19.52 -10.55 4.08
N VAL A 303 -20.43 -9.59 3.87
CA VAL A 303 -21.03 -9.29 2.57
C VAL A 303 -20.72 -7.85 2.21
N PRO A 304 -19.91 -7.61 1.17
CA PRO A 304 -19.69 -6.27 0.64
C PRO A 304 -21.01 -5.62 0.23
N VAL A 305 -21.16 -4.34 0.53
CA VAL A 305 -22.29 -3.53 0.09
C VAL A 305 -22.01 -2.90 -1.28
N LEU A 306 -20.74 -2.76 -1.69
CA LEU A 306 -20.36 -2.43 -3.06
C LEU A 306 -20.48 -3.64 -4.00
N ALA A 307 -21.21 -3.48 -5.09
CA ALA A 307 -21.31 -4.51 -6.12
C ALA A 307 -20.30 -4.29 -7.27
N THR A 308 -19.77 -5.37 -7.85
CA THR A 308 -18.93 -5.30 -9.07
C THR A 308 -19.63 -4.64 -10.27
N ALA A 309 -20.97 -4.59 -10.26
CA ALA A 309 -21.73 -3.86 -11.28
C ALA A 309 -21.68 -2.34 -11.11
N GLU A 310 -21.46 -1.85 -9.88
CA GLU A 310 -21.23 -0.42 -9.58
C GLU A 310 -19.78 -0.03 -9.88
N ASP A 311 -18.83 -0.94 -9.63
CA ASP A 311 -17.41 -0.75 -9.96
C ASP A 311 -16.74 -2.05 -10.48
N PRO A 312 -16.39 -2.13 -11.78
CA PRO A 312 -15.69 -3.27 -12.35
C PRO A 312 -14.26 -3.51 -11.81
N GLN A 313 -13.65 -2.54 -11.13
CA GLN A 313 -12.35 -2.69 -10.46
C GLN A 313 -12.47 -3.34 -9.08
N PHE A 314 -13.69 -3.53 -8.55
CA PHE A 314 -13.93 -4.18 -7.27
C PHE A 314 -14.12 -5.70 -7.41
N GLY A 315 -13.22 -6.46 -6.79
CA GLY A 315 -13.17 -7.92 -6.79
C GLY A 315 -13.70 -8.59 -5.52
N GLY A 316 -14.32 -7.85 -4.59
CA GLY A 316 -14.91 -8.42 -3.37
C GLY A 316 -13.89 -9.06 -2.44
N TYR A 317 -12.69 -8.48 -2.34
CA TYR A 317 -11.60 -8.92 -1.46
C TYR A 317 -10.98 -10.30 -1.76
N HIS A 318 -11.54 -11.07 -2.71
CA HIS A 318 -11.04 -12.40 -3.11
C HIS A 318 -9.58 -12.39 -3.62
N GLY A 319 -9.02 -11.22 -3.94
CA GLY A 319 -7.63 -11.03 -4.31
C GLY A 319 -6.60 -11.13 -3.17
N TRP A 320 -7.04 -11.29 -1.91
CA TRP A 320 -6.17 -11.24 -0.72
C TRP A 320 -4.90 -12.10 -0.81
N PRO A 321 -4.93 -13.40 -1.17
CA PRO A 321 -3.70 -14.20 -1.20
C PRO A 321 -2.63 -13.64 -2.15
N ARG A 322 -3.07 -13.03 -3.27
CA ARG A 322 -2.16 -12.36 -4.21
C ARG A 322 -1.67 -11.04 -3.64
N ARG A 323 -2.56 -10.23 -3.04
CA ARG A 323 -2.22 -8.96 -2.41
C ARG A 323 -1.15 -9.17 -1.33
N TRP A 324 -1.35 -10.10 -0.41
CA TRP A 324 -0.39 -10.42 0.64
C TRP A 324 0.98 -10.83 0.09
N SER A 325 1.02 -11.75 -0.88
CA SER A 325 2.28 -12.15 -1.51
C SER A 325 3.00 -10.97 -2.16
N GLN A 326 2.27 -10.05 -2.80
CA GLN A 326 2.84 -8.86 -3.40
C GLN A 326 3.40 -7.89 -2.35
N GLU A 327 2.73 -7.70 -1.22
CA GLU A 327 3.21 -6.84 -0.13
C GLU A 327 4.48 -7.38 0.52
N VAL A 328 4.57 -8.69 0.77
CA VAL A 328 5.81 -9.32 1.27
C VAL A 328 6.95 -9.18 0.25
N ASP A 329 6.66 -9.33 -1.04
CA ASP A 329 7.64 -9.10 -2.10
C ASP A 329 8.07 -7.62 -2.20
N GLN A 330 7.15 -6.68 -1.98
CA GLN A 330 7.47 -5.24 -1.94
C GLN A 330 8.35 -4.91 -0.73
N MET A 331 8.02 -5.43 0.46
CA MET A 331 8.83 -5.28 1.66
C MET A 331 10.29 -5.68 1.40
N ARG A 332 10.51 -6.86 0.78
CA ARG A 332 11.85 -7.33 0.41
C ARG A 332 12.58 -6.38 -0.54
N ARG A 333 11.86 -5.67 -1.43
CA ARG A 333 12.45 -4.67 -2.33
C ARG A 333 12.84 -3.37 -1.61
N GLN A 334 12.18 -3.01 -0.51
CA GLN A 334 12.48 -1.78 0.23
C GLN A 334 13.79 -1.83 1.01
N ALA A 335 14.36 -3.02 1.24
CA ALA A 335 15.67 -3.16 1.87
C ALA A 335 16.79 -2.39 1.15
N GLY A 336 16.70 -2.27 -0.18
CA GLY A 336 17.70 -1.59 -1.00
C GLY A 336 17.30 -0.19 -1.47
N ARG A 337 16.16 0.33 -1.02
CA ARG A 337 15.61 1.62 -1.46
C ARG A 337 15.63 2.62 -0.31
N GLU A 338 16.02 3.84 -0.62
CA GLU A 338 15.84 4.99 0.26
C GLU A 338 14.36 5.38 0.27
N GLY A 339 13.84 5.80 1.44
CA GLY A 339 12.46 6.26 1.61
C GLY A 339 11.71 5.57 2.74
N ASP A 340 10.76 6.32 3.31
CA ASP A 340 10.08 5.93 4.55
C ASP A 340 9.21 4.69 4.39
N THR A 341 8.83 4.30 3.16
CA THR A 341 8.12 3.04 2.85
C THR A 341 8.74 1.82 3.52
N ARG A 342 10.05 1.84 3.82
CA ARG A 342 10.71 0.78 4.58
C ARG A 342 10.07 0.56 5.96
N PHE A 343 9.77 1.62 6.69
CA PHE A 343 9.19 1.59 8.05
C PHE A 343 7.73 1.15 8.07
N TYR A 344 6.98 1.48 7.01
CA TYR A 344 5.61 0.98 6.79
C TYR A 344 5.63 -0.56 6.80
N TYR A 345 6.57 -1.15 6.06
CA TYR A 345 6.64 -2.60 5.94
C TYR A 345 7.24 -3.28 7.18
N THR A 346 8.28 -2.73 7.79
CA THR A 346 8.90 -3.35 8.97
C THR A 346 8.01 -3.23 10.20
N GLY A 347 7.29 -2.12 10.37
CA GLY A 347 6.27 -1.99 11.41
C GLY A 347 5.06 -2.91 11.16
N MET A 348 4.56 -2.99 9.91
CA MET A 348 3.48 -3.92 9.54
C MET A 348 3.87 -5.39 9.80
N ALA A 349 5.11 -5.77 9.47
CA ALA A 349 5.61 -7.12 9.71
C ALA A 349 5.66 -7.44 11.20
N GLN A 350 6.19 -6.51 12.03
CA GLN A 350 6.20 -6.67 13.47
C GLN A 350 4.79 -6.81 14.05
N ALA A 351 3.83 -5.97 13.63
CA ALA A 351 2.44 -6.05 14.06
C ALA A 351 1.77 -7.40 13.70
N ASN A 352 2.01 -7.93 12.49
CA ASN A 352 1.53 -9.25 12.09
C ASN A 352 2.18 -10.40 12.90
N LEU A 353 3.45 -10.26 13.28
CA LEU A 353 4.10 -11.22 14.17
C LEU A 353 3.54 -11.15 15.59
N LEU A 354 3.21 -9.95 16.07
CA LEU A 354 2.61 -9.75 17.38
C LEU A 354 1.20 -10.36 17.49
N ASP A 355 0.39 -10.32 16.42
CA ASP A 355 -0.90 -11.06 16.38
C ASP A 355 -0.72 -12.56 16.70
N ARG A 356 0.40 -13.13 16.25
CA ARG A 356 0.71 -14.55 16.45
C ARG A 356 1.37 -14.84 17.79
N LEU A 357 2.31 -13.99 18.21
CA LEU A 357 3.22 -14.27 19.32
C LEU A 357 2.75 -13.65 20.65
N ALA A 358 1.95 -12.59 20.61
CA ALA A 358 1.47 -11.89 21.80
C ALA A 358 -0.01 -11.49 21.68
N PRO A 359 -0.95 -12.45 21.83
CA PRO A 359 -2.37 -12.12 21.91
C PRO A 359 -2.64 -11.03 22.95
N GLY A 360 -3.34 -9.96 22.55
CA GLY A 360 -3.61 -8.79 23.40
C GLY A 360 -2.57 -7.66 23.32
N TRP A 361 -1.56 -7.75 22.45
CA TRP A 361 -0.54 -6.70 22.29
C TRP A 361 -1.11 -5.30 21.96
N LYS A 362 -2.26 -5.25 21.25
CA LYS A 362 -2.94 -4.01 20.83
C LYS A 362 -3.41 -3.16 22.01
N ASP A 363 -3.67 -3.77 23.17
CA ASP A 363 -4.09 -3.07 24.39
C ASP A 363 -3.02 -2.10 24.91
N ARG A 364 -1.76 -2.30 24.51
CA ARG A 364 -0.60 -1.52 24.96
C ARG A 364 0.12 -0.80 23.83
N ALA A 365 -0.17 -1.13 22.58
CA ALA A 365 0.59 -0.65 21.43
C ALA A 365 0.52 0.86 21.23
N LEU A 366 -0.49 1.52 21.79
CA LEU A 366 -0.67 2.97 21.74
C LEU A 366 -0.28 3.68 23.05
N ASP A 367 0.18 2.93 24.07
CA ASP A 367 0.66 3.52 25.33
C ASP A 367 1.98 4.27 25.10
N ASP A 368 2.24 5.30 25.91
CA ASP A 368 3.50 6.05 25.84
C ASP A 368 4.73 5.16 26.10
N GLY A 369 5.77 5.34 25.27
CA GLY A 369 7.04 4.63 25.40
C GLY A 369 7.00 3.13 25.09
N VAL A 370 5.90 2.60 24.55
CA VAL A 370 5.80 1.20 24.09
C VAL A 370 6.10 1.10 22.60
N TYR A 371 7.15 0.39 22.19
CA TYR A 371 7.47 0.18 20.77
C TYR A 371 7.20 -1.25 20.31
N LEU A 372 6.94 -1.43 19.01
CA LEU A 372 6.63 -2.74 18.43
C LEU A 372 7.76 -3.76 18.66
N GLU A 373 9.01 -3.32 18.53
CA GLU A 373 10.17 -4.18 18.76
C GLU A 373 10.32 -4.61 20.22
N ASP A 374 9.92 -3.78 21.20
CA ASP A 374 9.97 -4.13 22.62
C ASP A 374 8.85 -5.14 22.98
N LEU A 375 7.66 -4.95 22.41
CA LEU A 375 6.58 -5.92 22.51
C LEU A 375 7.00 -7.26 21.89
N LEU A 376 7.65 -7.22 20.73
CA LEU A 376 8.08 -8.42 20.02
C LEU A 376 9.21 -9.13 20.77
N ALA A 377 10.17 -8.39 21.32
CA ALA A 377 11.23 -8.94 22.18
C ALA A 377 10.63 -9.63 23.40
N SER A 378 9.66 -9.00 24.04
CA SER A 378 8.96 -9.58 25.21
C SER A 378 8.17 -10.86 24.84
N ALA A 379 7.59 -10.89 23.64
CA ALA A 379 6.80 -12.01 23.15
C ALA A 379 7.64 -13.21 22.70
N ALA A 380 8.80 -12.93 22.08
CA ALA A 380 9.65 -13.95 21.49
C ALA A 380 10.54 -14.66 22.52
N GLY A 381 10.68 -14.14 23.74
CA GLY A 381 11.53 -14.70 24.81
C GLY A 381 13.01 -14.46 24.55
#